data_AF-D6NSK6-F1
#
_entry.id   AF-D6NSK6-F1
#
_cell.length_a   1.000
_cell.length_b   1.000
_cell.length_c   1.000
_cell.angle_alpha   90.00
_cell.angle_beta   90.00
_cell.angle_gamma   90.00
#
_symmetry.space_group_name_H-M   'P 1'
#
loop_
_entity.id
_entity.type
_entity.pdbx_description
1 polymer ?
#
loop_
_entity_poly.entity_id
_entity_poly.type
_entity_poly.pdbx_seq_one_letter_code
_entity_poly.pdbx_strand_id
1 'polypeptide(L)'
;TGHELGHKKEAFDRWMAKIVLAVVGYGHFFIEHNKGHHRDVATPMDPATSRMGENIYKFSTREIPGAFPRAWGLEEQRLSRRGQSVWSFDNEILQPMVITVVLYTLLLAFFGPNMLVFLPIQMAFGWWQLTSANYIEHYSLLHEKMADGRYEHQSHITRGTVPHRVNLDLFHLQRHSDH
;
A
#
# COMPACT_ATOMS: atom_id res chain seq x y z
N THR A 1 -13.60 -11.65 4.60
CA THR A 1 -12.39 -11.25 5.38
C THR A 1 -12.09 -9.78 5.10
N GLY A 2 -11.36 -9.07 5.98
CA GLY A 2 -11.18 -7.60 5.92
C GLY A 2 -10.61 -7.02 4.62
N HIS A 3 -10.18 -7.90 3.71
CA HIS A 3 -9.67 -7.62 2.38
C HIS A 3 -10.77 -7.39 1.32
N GLU A 4 -11.90 -8.09 1.41
CA GLU A 4 -13.06 -7.85 0.54
C GLU A 4 -13.79 -6.55 0.86
N LEU A 5 -13.54 -5.99 2.05
CA LEU A 5 -14.02 -4.67 2.44
C LEU A 5 -13.20 -3.54 1.78
N GLY A 6 -12.12 -3.83 1.06
CA GLY A 6 -11.41 -2.80 0.31
C GLY A 6 -12.09 -2.41 -1.00
N HIS A 7 -12.98 -3.28 -1.51
CA HIS A 7 -13.46 -3.27 -2.90
C HIS A 7 -14.95 -2.97 -3.09
N LYS A 8 -15.80 -2.92 -2.04
CA LYS A 8 -17.16 -2.39 -2.24
C LYS A 8 -17.15 -0.88 -2.21
N LYS A 9 -17.92 -0.27 -3.11
CA LYS A 9 -18.09 1.19 -3.27
C LYS A 9 -18.78 1.86 -2.07
N GLU A 10 -18.91 1.18 -0.94
CA GLU A 10 -19.58 1.71 0.25
C GLU A 10 -18.58 2.46 1.13
N ALA A 11 -19.03 3.56 1.73
CA ALA A 11 -18.18 4.38 2.60
C ALA A 11 -17.62 3.57 3.78
N PHE A 12 -18.36 2.55 4.25
CA PHE A 12 -17.98 1.67 5.34
C PHE A 12 -16.68 0.91 5.06
N ASP A 13 -16.59 0.31 3.89
CA ASP A 13 -15.47 -0.48 3.38
C ASP A 13 -14.17 0.33 3.35
N ARG A 14 -14.25 1.55 2.80
CA ARG A 14 -13.13 2.49 2.77
C ARG A 14 -12.68 2.92 4.17
N TRP A 15 -13.62 3.13 5.07
CA TRP A 15 -13.31 3.47 6.46
C TRP A 15 -12.67 2.30 7.20
N MET A 16 -13.11 1.07 6.97
CA MET A 16 -12.49 -0.12 7.54
C MET A 16 -11.03 -0.24 7.10
N ALA A 17 -10.76 -0.06 5.80
CA ALA A 17 -9.40 -0.07 5.26
C ALA A 17 -8.53 1.02 5.92
N LYS A 18 -9.05 2.25 6.04
CA LYS A 18 -8.35 3.35 6.73
C LYS A 18 -8.06 3.04 8.20
N ILE A 19 -9.01 2.44 8.93
CA ILE A 19 -8.82 2.05 10.34
C ILE A 19 -7.75 0.98 10.47
N VAL A 20 -7.80 -0.08 9.66
CA VAL A 20 -6.81 -1.16 9.68
C VAL A 20 -5.41 -0.61 9.39
N LEU A 21 -5.27 0.24 8.36
CA LEU A 21 -3.99 0.86 8.03
C LEU A 21 -3.50 1.85 9.09
N ALA A 22 -4.41 2.49 9.83
CA ALA A 22 -4.05 3.39 10.93
C ALA A 22 -3.42 2.63 12.12
N VAL A 23 -3.75 1.36 12.35
CA VAL A 23 -3.14 0.56 13.43
C VAL A 23 -1.62 0.43 13.26
N VAL A 24 -1.14 0.37 12.02
CA VAL A 24 0.29 0.29 11.67
C VAL A 24 0.87 1.63 11.21
N GLY A 25 0.12 2.73 11.34
CA GLY A 25 0.55 4.06 10.89
C GLY A 25 0.83 4.17 9.39
N TYR A 26 0.23 3.31 8.57
CA TYR A 26 0.45 3.22 7.12
C TYR A 26 -0.75 3.72 6.30
N GLY A 27 -1.51 4.68 6.85
CA GLY A 27 -2.74 5.19 6.24
C GLY A 27 -2.58 5.78 4.83
N HIS A 28 -1.40 6.31 4.50
CA HIS A 28 -1.11 6.86 3.17
C HIS A 28 -1.11 5.80 2.05
N PHE A 29 -0.89 4.52 2.41
CA PHE A 29 -1.00 3.38 1.49
C PHE A 29 -2.39 3.32 0.83
N PHE A 30 -3.45 3.75 1.52
CA PHE A 30 -4.79 3.78 0.93
C PHE A 30 -4.87 4.64 -0.33
N ILE A 31 -4.16 5.77 -0.37
CA ILE A 31 -4.09 6.64 -1.55
C ILE A 31 -3.12 6.09 -2.57
N GLU A 32 -1.93 5.71 -2.11
CA GLU A 32 -0.87 5.16 -2.95
C GLU A 32 -1.40 3.98 -3.76
N HIS A 33 -1.97 2.99 -3.09
CA HIS A 33 -2.41 1.75 -3.68
C HIS A 33 -3.53 2.01 -4.70
N ASN A 34 -4.60 2.67 -4.25
CA ASN A 34 -5.83 2.83 -5.03
C ASN A 34 -5.72 3.84 -6.18
N LYS A 35 -4.87 4.88 -6.06
CA LYS A 35 -4.79 5.98 -7.04
C LYS A 35 -3.44 6.09 -7.75
N GLY A 36 -2.40 5.45 -7.19
CA GLY A 36 -1.04 5.44 -7.71
C GLY A 36 -0.67 4.10 -8.31
N HIS A 37 -0.51 3.08 -7.46
CA HIS A 37 -0.09 1.74 -7.87
C HIS A 37 -0.96 1.18 -8.99
N HIS A 38 -2.28 1.09 -8.80
CA HIS A 38 -3.21 0.61 -9.85
C HIS A 38 -3.09 1.35 -11.18
N ARG A 39 -2.69 2.62 -11.18
CA ARG A 39 -2.53 3.41 -12.40
C ARG A 39 -1.21 3.12 -13.12
N ASP A 40 -0.12 2.98 -12.36
CA ASP A 40 1.23 2.86 -12.92
C ASP A 40 1.86 1.47 -12.71
N VAL A 41 1.07 0.46 -12.30
CA VAL A 41 1.51 -0.93 -12.07
C VAL A 41 2.25 -1.46 -13.29
N ALA A 42 3.29 -2.27 -13.04
CA ALA A 42 4.18 -2.82 -14.06
C ALA A 42 4.99 -1.76 -14.85
N THR A 43 5.07 -0.52 -14.36
CA THR A 43 5.92 0.54 -14.94
C THR A 43 7.04 0.98 -13.98
N PRO A 44 8.11 1.62 -14.49
CA PRO A 44 9.17 2.15 -13.63
C PRO A 44 8.74 3.24 -12.64
N MET A 45 7.56 3.84 -12.83
CA MET A 45 7.00 4.90 -11.99
C MET A 45 6.34 4.35 -10.72
N ASP A 46 6.10 3.03 -10.66
CA ASP A 46 5.47 2.38 -9.53
C ASP A 46 6.49 1.79 -8.54
N PRO A 47 6.68 2.38 -7.34
CA PRO A 47 7.46 1.79 -6.26
C PRO A 47 7.05 0.35 -5.91
N ALA A 48 5.77 -0.01 -5.99
CA ALA A 48 5.26 -1.31 -5.57
C ALA A 48 5.42 -2.44 -6.62
N THR A 49 5.85 -2.12 -7.83
CA THR A 49 6.24 -3.11 -8.84
C THR A 49 7.68 -3.56 -8.59
N SER A 50 7.87 -4.86 -8.31
CA SER A 50 9.21 -5.41 -8.15
C SER A 50 9.87 -5.68 -9.50
N ARG A 51 11.20 -5.54 -9.55
CA ARG A 51 11.98 -5.72 -10.79
C ARG A 51 12.50 -7.16 -10.89
N MET A 52 12.66 -7.67 -12.11
CA MET A 52 13.30 -8.98 -12.33
C MET A 52 14.67 -9.03 -11.63
N GLY A 53 14.88 -10.05 -10.80
CA GLY A 53 16.12 -10.23 -10.03
C GLY A 53 16.32 -9.26 -8.86
N GLU A 54 15.36 -8.37 -8.56
CA GLU A 54 15.39 -7.57 -7.34
C GLU A 54 15.10 -8.46 -6.14
N ASN A 55 15.90 -8.33 -5.07
CA ASN A 55 15.62 -9.02 -3.81
C ASN A 55 14.67 -8.19 -2.95
N ILE A 56 13.98 -8.86 -2.02
CA ILE A 56 12.96 -8.25 -1.16
C ILE A 56 13.48 -7.05 -0.34
N TYR A 57 14.74 -7.07 0.11
CA TYR A 57 15.32 -5.97 0.87
C TYR A 57 15.51 -4.72 0.01
N LYS A 58 16.08 -4.88 -1.18
CA LYS A 58 16.26 -3.80 -2.16
C LYS A 58 14.92 -3.23 -2.60
N PHE A 59 13.94 -4.09 -2.85
CA PHE A 59 12.55 -3.70 -3.12
C PHE A 59 11.98 -2.87 -1.96
N SER A 60 12.08 -3.35 -0.72
CA SER A 60 11.53 -2.67 0.46
C SER A 60 12.13 -1.29 0.70
N THR A 61 13.44 -1.13 0.47
CA THR A 61 14.12 0.18 0.60
C THR A 61 13.69 1.19 -0.45
N ARG A 62 13.03 0.75 -1.54
CA ARG A 62 12.48 1.60 -2.59
C ARG A 62 10.99 1.85 -2.40
N GLU A 63 10.24 0.80 -2.06
CA GLU A 63 8.79 0.81 -1.97
C GLU A 63 8.30 1.65 -0.78
N ILE A 64 8.78 1.33 0.43
CA ILE A 64 8.33 1.97 1.68
C ILE A 64 8.54 3.50 1.66
N PRO A 65 9.76 4.03 1.41
CA PRO A 65 9.95 5.48 1.39
C PRO A 65 9.36 6.16 0.15
N GLY A 66 9.18 5.43 -0.96
CA GLY A 66 8.57 5.94 -2.18
C GLY A 66 7.05 6.13 -2.09
N ALA A 67 6.39 5.33 -1.23
CA ALA A 67 4.94 5.33 -1.09
C ALA A 67 4.38 6.67 -0.56
N PHE A 68 4.98 7.24 0.49
CA PHE A 68 4.44 8.44 1.13
C PHE A 68 4.47 9.70 0.25
N PRO A 69 5.60 10.09 -0.38
CA PRO A 69 5.64 11.27 -1.25
C PRO A 69 4.69 11.15 -2.45
N ARG A 70 4.58 9.94 -3.01
CA ARG A 70 3.68 9.66 -4.14
C ARG A 70 2.22 9.78 -3.71
N ALA A 71 1.86 9.20 -2.56
CA ALA A 71 0.53 9.33 -1.98
C ALA A 71 0.16 10.79 -1.72
N TRP A 72 1.07 11.55 -1.11
CA TRP A 72 0.86 12.96 -0.79
C TRP A 72 0.62 13.80 -2.04
N GLY A 73 1.45 13.63 -3.08
CA GLY A 73 1.27 14.34 -4.35
C GLY A 73 -0.04 14.00 -5.06
N LEU A 74 -0.49 12.73 -5.03
CA LEU A 74 -1.78 12.34 -5.58
C LEU A 74 -2.95 12.97 -4.83
N GLU A 75 -2.85 13.04 -3.50
CA GLU A 75 -3.89 13.61 -2.66
C GLU A 75 -3.97 15.14 -2.76
N GLU A 76 -2.81 15.80 -2.83
CA GLU A 76 -2.70 17.23 -3.10
C GLU A 76 -3.34 17.58 -4.44
N GLN A 77 -3.08 16.82 -5.51
CA GLN A 77 -3.72 17.01 -6.80
C GLN A 77 -5.24 16.85 -6.73
N ARG A 78 -5.74 15.88 -5.96
CA ARG A 78 -7.19 15.66 -5.78
C ARG A 78 -7.84 16.85 -5.07
N LEU A 79 -7.23 17.36 -3.99
CA LEU A 79 -7.74 18.47 -3.20
C LEU A 79 -7.67 19.79 -3.97
N SER A 80 -6.57 20.03 -4.70
CA SER A 80 -6.39 21.20 -5.57
C SER A 80 -7.49 21.29 -6.64
N ARG A 81 -7.85 20.16 -7.29
CA ARG A 81 -8.97 20.11 -8.24
C ARG A 81 -10.34 20.45 -7.63
N ARG A 82 -10.46 20.36 -6.30
CA ARG A 82 -11.67 20.72 -5.54
C ARG A 82 -11.58 22.11 -4.91
N GLY A 83 -10.49 22.85 -5.12
CA GLY A 83 -10.23 24.13 -4.46
C GLY A 83 -10.02 24.01 -2.96
N GLN A 84 -9.59 22.84 -2.47
CA GLN A 84 -9.43 22.54 -1.04
C GLN A 84 -7.95 22.54 -0.65
N SER A 85 -7.68 22.93 0.60
CA SER A 85 -6.34 22.85 1.20
C SER A 85 -5.95 21.40 1.50
N VAL A 86 -4.65 21.09 1.44
CA VAL A 86 -4.07 19.83 1.91
C VAL A 86 -4.30 19.58 3.41
N TRP A 87 -4.58 20.64 4.17
CA TRP A 87 -4.91 20.56 5.60
C TRP A 87 -6.42 20.40 5.89
N SER A 88 -7.24 20.17 4.86
CA SER A 88 -8.68 19.97 5.02
C SER A 88 -8.99 18.61 5.67
N PHE A 89 -10.14 18.52 6.36
CA PHE A 89 -10.66 17.25 6.86
C PHE A 89 -10.99 16.25 5.75
N ASP A 90 -11.12 16.71 4.52
CA ASP A 90 -11.29 15.88 3.34
C ASP A 90 -10.01 15.16 2.92
N ASN A 91 -8.84 15.52 3.47
CA ASN A 91 -7.58 14.82 3.18
C ASN A 91 -7.61 13.40 3.75
N GLU A 92 -7.62 12.43 2.84
CA GLU A 92 -7.75 11.01 3.16
C GLU A 92 -6.47 10.40 3.74
N ILE A 93 -5.33 11.12 3.73
CA ILE A 93 -4.10 10.76 4.44
C ILE A 93 -4.16 11.25 5.89
N LEU A 94 -4.68 12.47 6.11
CA LEU A 94 -4.78 13.04 7.46
C LEU A 94 -5.80 12.29 8.32
N GLN A 95 -6.92 11.81 7.75
CA GLN A 95 -7.93 11.03 8.47
C GLN A 95 -7.35 9.82 9.23
N PRO A 96 -6.68 8.84 8.59
CA PRO A 96 -6.04 7.72 9.29
C PRO A 96 -4.81 8.13 10.11
N MET A 97 -4.11 9.21 9.74
CA MET A 97 -3.01 9.74 10.57
C MET A 97 -3.53 10.21 11.93
N VAL A 98 -4.65 10.91 11.99
CA VAL A 98 -5.29 11.33 13.25
C VAL A 98 -5.69 10.10 14.07
N ILE A 99 -6.27 9.07 13.46
CA ILE A 99 -6.61 7.82 14.16
C ILE A 99 -5.34 7.18 14.75
N THR A 100 -4.25 7.12 13.99
CA THR A 100 -2.96 6.57 14.44
C THR A 100 -2.44 7.35 15.65
N VAL A 101 -2.40 8.69 15.57
CA VAL A 101 -1.91 9.55 16.65
C VAL A 101 -2.75 9.39 17.92
N VAL A 102 -4.08 9.39 17.80
CA VAL A 102 -4.98 9.19 18.94
C VAL A 102 -4.75 7.82 19.55
N LEU A 103 -4.73 6.76 18.74
CA LEU A 103 -4.51 5.39 19.20
C LEU A 103 -3.18 5.26 19.95
N TYR A 104 -2.09 5.75 19.38
CA TYR A 104 -0.76 5.62 19.97
C TYR A 104 -0.60 6.49 21.22
N THR A 105 -1.20 7.68 21.23
CA THR A 105 -1.26 8.53 22.43
C THR A 105 -1.99 7.82 23.57
N LEU A 106 -3.13 7.18 23.29
CA LEU A 106 -3.86 6.39 24.29
C LEU A 106 -3.03 5.20 24.77
N LEU A 107 -2.42 4.44 23.86
CA LEU A 107 -1.56 3.32 24.24
C LEU A 107 -0.39 3.77 25.12
N LEU A 108 0.27 4.89 24.79
CA LEU A 108 1.32 5.49 25.63
C LEU A 108 0.79 5.94 26.99
N ALA A 109 -0.40 6.53 27.05
CA ALA A 109 -1.00 6.98 28.30
C ALA A 109 -1.36 5.81 29.24
N PHE A 110 -1.87 4.70 28.70
CA PHE A 110 -2.31 3.55 29.49
C PHE A 110 -1.17 2.57 29.83
N PHE A 111 -0.25 2.32 28.90
CA PHE A 111 0.82 1.32 29.05
C PHE A 111 2.21 1.93 29.31
N GLY A 112 2.30 3.26 29.30
CA GLY A 112 3.49 4.01 29.66
C GLY A 112 4.57 4.08 28.55
N PRO A 113 5.74 4.64 28.88
CA PRO A 113 6.81 4.92 27.91
C PRO A 113 7.39 3.69 27.21
N ASN A 114 7.21 2.48 27.76
CA ASN A 114 7.63 1.24 27.11
C ASN A 114 7.04 1.09 25.71
N MET A 115 5.85 1.65 25.47
CA MET A 115 5.22 1.66 24.14
C MET A 115 6.05 2.41 23.09
N LEU A 116 6.95 3.32 23.47
CA LEU A 116 7.86 3.98 22.51
C LEU A 116 8.83 2.99 21.84
N VAL A 117 9.06 1.81 22.44
CA VAL A 117 9.85 0.73 21.84
C VAL A 117 8.94 -0.21 21.05
N PHE A 118 7.80 -0.59 21.60
CA PHE A 118 6.90 -1.58 20.98
C PHE A 118 6.20 -1.04 19.72
N LEU A 119 5.75 0.22 19.72
CA LEU A 119 4.98 0.78 18.60
C LEU A 119 5.82 0.85 17.31
N PRO A 120 7.07 1.37 17.29
CA PRO A 120 7.88 1.35 16.08
C PRO A 120 8.16 -0.06 15.54
N ILE A 121 8.38 -1.04 16.42
CA ILE A 121 8.59 -2.44 16.03
C ILE A 121 7.34 -3.00 15.36
N GLN A 122 6.17 -2.74 15.95
CA GLN A 122 4.89 -3.17 15.38
C GLN A 122 4.60 -2.49 14.04
N MET A 123 4.87 -1.20 13.90
CA MET A 123 4.76 -0.49 12.62
C MET A 123 5.65 -1.12 11.56
N ALA A 124 6.93 -1.32 11.88
CA ALA A 124 7.90 -1.92 10.96
C ALA A 124 7.48 -3.32 10.51
N PHE A 125 6.94 -4.13 11.43
CA PHE A 125 6.43 -5.45 11.10
C PHE A 125 5.19 -5.39 10.19
N GLY A 126 4.27 -4.47 10.46
CA GLY A 126 3.10 -4.23 9.60
C GLY A 126 3.50 -3.80 8.20
N TRP A 127 4.41 -2.83 8.08
CA TRP A 127 4.92 -2.35 6.80
C TRP A 127 5.63 -3.48 6.05
N TRP A 128 6.48 -4.24 6.75
CA TRP A 128 7.18 -5.39 6.17
C TRP A 128 6.20 -6.44 5.60
N GLN A 129 5.09 -6.73 6.27
CA GLN A 129 4.10 -7.67 5.74
C GLN A 129 3.43 -7.16 4.46
N LEU A 130 3.02 -5.88 4.43
CA LEU A 130 2.41 -5.30 3.22
C LEU A 130 3.41 -5.26 2.06
N THR A 131 4.63 -4.80 2.31
CA THR A 131 5.71 -4.79 1.31
C THR A 131 6.04 -6.21 0.84
N SER A 132 6.02 -7.22 1.72
CA SER A 132 6.23 -8.62 1.33
C SER A 132 5.11 -9.14 0.42
N ALA A 133 3.85 -8.79 0.70
CA ALA A 133 2.73 -9.13 -0.15
C ALA A 133 2.89 -8.48 -1.54
N ASN A 134 3.16 -7.17 -1.59
CA ASN A 134 3.43 -6.43 -2.83
C ASN A 134 4.58 -7.07 -3.64
N TYR A 135 5.67 -7.46 -2.96
CA TYR A 135 6.82 -8.10 -3.60
C TYR A 135 6.46 -9.44 -4.24
N ILE A 136 5.67 -10.28 -3.56
CA ILE A 136 5.27 -11.61 -4.03
C ILE A 136 4.27 -11.48 -5.19
N GLU A 137 3.29 -10.59 -5.06
CA GLU A 137 2.23 -10.41 -6.05
C GLU A 137 2.71 -9.74 -7.33
N HIS A 138 3.66 -8.81 -7.17
CA HIS A 138 4.24 -8.09 -8.29
C HIS A 138 5.64 -8.59 -8.63
N TYR A 139 5.96 -9.84 -8.29
CA TYR A 139 7.27 -10.41 -8.60
C TYR A 139 7.50 -10.45 -10.10
N SER A 140 8.57 -9.79 -10.55
CA SER A 140 8.97 -9.76 -11.96
C SER A 140 7.92 -9.19 -12.92
N LEU A 141 7.05 -8.29 -12.45
CA LEU A 141 6.10 -7.58 -13.31
C LEU A 141 6.69 -6.37 -14.04
N LEU A 142 7.90 -5.90 -13.67
CA LEU A 142 8.55 -4.84 -14.43
C LEU A 142 9.02 -5.37 -15.79
N HIS A 143 8.33 -4.96 -16.84
CA HIS A 143 8.64 -5.34 -18.22
C HIS A 143 9.92 -4.66 -18.72
N GLU A 144 10.74 -5.38 -19.48
CA GLU A 144 11.83 -4.76 -20.23
C GLU A 144 11.26 -3.87 -21.34
N LYS A 145 11.87 -2.71 -21.51
CA LYS A 145 11.55 -1.80 -22.61
C LYS A 145 12.22 -2.35 -23.86
N MET A 146 11.41 -2.81 -24.81
CA MET A 146 11.87 -3.28 -26.11
C MET A 146 12.49 -2.14 -26.92
N ALA A 147 13.29 -2.50 -27.93
CA ALA A 147 14.00 -1.55 -28.78
C ALA A 147 13.08 -0.58 -29.56
N ASP A 148 11.78 -0.92 -29.69
CA ASP A 148 10.73 -0.10 -30.29
C ASP A 148 10.07 0.89 -29.30
N GLY A 149 10.53 0.91 -28.04
CA GLY A 149 10.02 1.75 -26.98
C GLY A 149 8.77 1.23 -26.28
N ARG A 150 8.24 0.06 -26.67
CA ARG A 150 7.12 -0.61 -26.03
C ARG A 150 7.62 -1.57 -24.94
N TYR A 151 6.75 -1.93 -24.01
CA TYR A 151 7.06 -2.91 -22.97
C TYR A 151 6.63 -4.30 -23.44
N GLU A 152 7.42 -5.34 -23.12
CA GLU A 152 7.11 -6.72 -23.47
C GLU A 152 5.72 -7.13 -22.96
N HIS A 153 4.95 -7.88 -23.76
CA HIS A 153 3.60 -8.33 -23.37
C HIS A 153 3.68 -9.71 -22.67
N GLN A 154 2.86 -9.91 -21.64
CA GLN A 154 2.87 -11.08 -20.76
C GLN A 154 3.04 -12.42 -21.51
N SER A 155 4.01 -13.24 -21.09
CA SER A 155 3.98 -14.68 -21.39
C SER A 155 3.18 -15.40 -20.31
N HIS A 156 2.31 -16.32 -20.71
CA HIS A 156 1.34 -17.02 -19.85
C HIS A 156 1.94 -17.84 -18.68
N ILE A 157 3.26 -17.93 -18.57
CA ILE A 157 3.97 -18.81 -17.63
C ILE A 157 4.17 -18.14 -16.26
N THR A 158 4.09 -16.81 -16.16
CA THR A 158 4.23 -16.05 -14.90
C THR A 158 2.92 -15.82 -14.14
N ARG A 159 1.82 -16.53 -14.47
CA ARG A 159 0.66 -16.63 -13.57
C ARG A 159 1.03 -17.55 -12.41
N GLY A 160 1.65 -16.98 -11.38
CA GLY A 160 1.87 -17.64 -10.10
C GLY A 160 0.52 -18.06 -9.52
N THR A 161 0.12 -19.31 -9.74
CA THR A 161 -1.04 -19.89 -9.07
C THR A 161 -0.62 -20.17 -7.63
N VAL A 162 -0.81 -19.17 -6.78
CA VAL A 162 -0.58 -19.31 -5.36
C VAL A 162 -1.55 -20.38 -4.82
N PRO A 163 -1.08 -21.46 -4.16
CA PRO A 163 -1.96 -22.51 -3.64
C PRO A 163 -3.03 -21.92 -2.72
N HIS A 164 -4.25 -22.47 -2.73
CA HIS A 164 -5.42 -21.94 -2.02
C HIS A 164 -5.20 -21.65 -0.51
N ARG A 165 -4.23 -22.33 0.13
CA ARG A 165 -3.82 -22.06 1.52
C ARG A 165 -3.04 -20.76 1.69
N VAL A 166 -2.11 -20.47 0.78
CA VAL A 166 -1.34 -19.22 0.79
C VAL A 166 -2.22 -18.03 0.38
N ASN A 167 -3.29 -18.27 -0.40
CA ASN A 167 -4.33 -17.26 -0.67
C ASN A 167 -5.13 -16.86 0.58
N LEU A 168 -5.24 -17.73 1.60
CA LEU A 168 -5.87 -17.38 2.87
C LEU A 168 -4.94 -16.51 3.73
N ASP A 169 -3.64 -16.84 3.73
CA ASP A 169 -2.59 -16.10 4.43
C ASP A 169 -2.28 -14.74 3.76
N LEU A 170 -2.48 -14.65 2.44
CA LEU A 170 -2.45 -13.43 1.63
C LEU A 170 -3.85 -12.78 1.48
N PHE A 171 -4.80 -13.10 2.35
CA PHE A 171 -6.10 -12.42 2.43
C PHE A 171 -6.93 -12.35 1.12
N HIS A 172 -6.85 -13.33 0.22
CA HIS A 172 -7.55 -13.34 -1.07
C HIS A 172 -7.13 -12.23 -2.06
N LEU A 173 -5.85 -11.88 -2.07
CA LEU A 173 -5.28 -10.89 -3.00
C LEU A 173 -5.29 -11.31 -4.49
N GLN A 174 -5.63 -12.57 -4.82
CA GLN A 174 -5.72 -13.06 -6.21
C GLN A 174 -6.62 -12.23 -7.14
N ARG A 175 -7.56 -11.43 -6.62
CA ARG A 175 -8.39 -10.55 -7.46
C ARG A 175 -7.68 -9.28 -7.94
N HIS A 176 -6.52 -8.91 -7.38
CA HIS A 176 -5.83 -7.68 -7.76
C HIS A 176 -5.15 -7.73 -9.13
N SER A 177 -4.77 -8.91 -9.63
CA SER A 177 -4.15 -9.06 -10.96
C SER A 177 -5.15 -9.02 -12.13
N ASP A 178 -6.45 -9.08 -11.85
CA ASP A 178 -7.52 -9.11 -12.88
C ASP A 178 -8.21 -7.73 -13.03
N HIS A 179 -7.66 -6.66 -12.43
CA HIS A 179 -8.17 -5.29 -12.52
C HIS A 179 -7.40 -4.41 -13.51
#